data_AF-A0A1C5VA33-F1
#
_entry.id   AF-A0A1C5VA33-F1
#
_cell.length_a   1.000
_cell.length_b   1.000
_cell.length_c   1.000
_cell.angle_alpha   90.00
_cell.angle_beta   90.00
_cell.angle_gamma   90.00
#
_symmetry.space_group_name_H-M   'P 1'
#
loop_
_entity.id
_entity.type
_entity.pdbx_description
1 polymer ?
#
loop_
_entity_poly.entity_id
_entity_poly.type
_entity_poly.pdbx_seq_one_letter_code
_entity_poly.pdbx_strand_id
1 'polypeptide(L)' 'MKHMDVFSKWGLPVLLGTSRKSVIGLALNLPVDQREEGTAATTVLGRMKGASIFRVHDVKTNYRELKMIEAILEAE' A
#
# COMPACT_ATOMS: atom_id res chain seq x y z
N MET A 1 -5.55 -7.60 4.17
CA MET A 1 -5.30 -6.31 4.88
C MET A 1 -6.48 -5.88 5.78
N LYS A 2 -7.39 -6.80 6.16
CA LYS A 2 -8.63 -6.46 6.87
C LYS A 2 -8.40 -5.84 8.25
N HIS A 3 -7.47 -6.37 9.02
CA HIS A 3 -7.23 -6.02 10.42
C HIS A 3 -5.88 -5.31 10.65
N MET A 4 -5.42 -4.45 9.72
CA MET A 4 -4.13 -3.76 9.89
C MET A 4 -4.15 -2.69 10.98
N ASP A 5 -5.32 -2.11 11.25
CA ASP A 5 -5.58 -1.14 12.30
C ASP A 5 -5.23 -1.65 13.71
N VAL A 6 -5.17 -2.97 13.91
CA VAL A 6 -4.74 -3.54 15.20
C VAL A 6 -3.28 -3.22 15.54
N PHE A 7 -2.44 -3.01 14.52
CA PHE A 7 -1.02 -2.68 14.71
C PHE A 7 -0.82 -1.24 15.21
N SER A 8 -1.74 -0.33 14.88
CA SER A 8 -1.72 1.06 15.36
C SER A 8 -1.78 1.15 16.88
N LYS A 9 -2.35 0.13 17.55
CA LYS A 9 -2.43 0.05 19.03
C LYS A 9 -1.07 -0.04 19.71
N TRP A 10 -0.01 -0.39 18.96
CA TRP A 10 1.34 -0.53 19.52
C TRP A 10 2.09 0.79 19.60
N GLY A 11 1.55 1.88 19.04
CA GLY A 11 2.22 3.19 19.03
C GLY A 11 3.52 3.22 18.24
N LEU A 12 3.73 2.25 17.34
CA LEU A 12 4.92 2.12 16.51
C LEU A 12 4.57 2.31 15.02
N PRO A 13 5.48 2.85 14.20
CA PRO A 13 5.28 2.93 12.75
C PRO A 13 5.10 1.54 12.13
N VAL A 14 4.12 1.42 11.24
CA VAL A 14 3.83 0.16 10.53
C VAL A 14 4.46 0.20 9.13
N LEU A 15 5.28 -0.82 8.82
CA LEU A 15 5.83 -1.04 7.48
C LEU A 15 4.97 -2.01 6.67
N LEU A 16 4.59 -1.61 5.46
CA LEU A 16 3.86 -2.44 4.50
C LEU A 16 4.74 -2.81 3.29
N GLY A 17 4.76 -4.09 2.93
CA GLY A 17 5.62 -4.63 1.87
C GLY A 17 4.88 -5.52 0.86
N THR A 18 3.82 -5.01 0.25
CA THR A 18 2.94 -5.74 -0.69
C THR A 18 3.36 -5.66 -2.16
N SER A 19 4.25 -4.74 -2.52
CA SER A 19 4.64 -4.47 -3.92
C SER A 19 5.03 -5.74 -4.68
N ARG A 20 4.36 -5.97 -5.82
CA ARG A 20 4.53 -7.13 -6.72
C ARG A 20 4.37 -8.53 -6.08
N LYS A 21 3.88 -8.63 -4.84
CA LYS A 21 3.77 -9.91 -4.13
C LYS A 21 2.73 -10.84 -4.75
N SER A 22 2.87 -12.14 -4.45
CA SER A 22 1.99 -13.20 -4.93
C SER A 22 0.52 -12.95 -4.62
N VAL A 23 0.18 -12.31 -3.49
CA VAL A 23 -1.21 -11.95 -3.16
C VAL A 23 -1.89 -11.14 -4.26
N ILE A 24 -1.17 -10.22 -4.91
CA ILE A 24 -1.69 -9.44 -6.05
C ILE A 24 -1.82 -10.34 -7.27
N GLY A 25 -0.77 -11.13 -7.56
CA GLY A 25 -0.77 -12.02 -8.71
C GLY A 25 -1.87 -13.08 -8.68
N LEU A 26 -2.16 -13.64 -7.50
CA LEU A 26 -3.22 -14.62 -7.29
C LEU A 26 -4.61 -13.98 -7.39
N ALA A 27 -4.76 -12.74 -6.90
CA ALA A 27 -6.05 -12.05 -6.93
C ALA A 27 -6.44 -11.55 -8.33
N LEU A 28 -5.46 -11.07 -9.11
CA LEU A 28 -5.70 -10.47 -10.43
C LEU A 28 -5.32 -11.39 -11.60
N ASN A 29 -4.77 -12.58 -11.33
CA ASN A 29 -4.21 -13.50 -12.33
C ASN A 29 -3.13 -12.86 -13.21
N LEU A 30 -2.15 -12.18 -12.58
CA LEU A 30 -1.12 -11.41 -13.27
C LEU A 30 0.32 -11.92 -13.01
N PRO A 31 1.20 -11.89 -14.03
CA PRO A 31 2.64 -12.12 -13.85
C PRO A 31 3.28 -10.99 -13.02
N VAL A 32 4.49 -11.21 -12.50
CA VAL A 32 5.12 -10.35 -11.48
C VAL A 32 5.33 -8.90 -11.93
N ASP A 33 5.61 -8.70 -13.21
CA ASP A 33 5.88 -7.42 -13.88
C ASP A 33 4.62 -6.59 -14.16
N GLN A 34 3.42 -7.17 -14.02
CA GLN A 34 2.14 -6.50 -14.30
C GLN A 34 1.36 -6.16 -13.02
N ARG A 35 2.00 -6.20 -11.84
CA ARG A 35 1.33 -6.05 -10.53
C ARG A 35 1.34 -4.63 -9.97
N GLU A 36 1.61 -3.63 -10.79
CA GLU A 36 1.71 -2.24 -10.31
C GLU A 36 0.36 -1.71 -9.85
N GLU A 37 -0.72 -1.93 -10.61
CA GLU A 37 -2.07 -1.48 -10.20
C GLU A 37 -2.55 -2.12 -8.88
N GLY A 38 -2.23 -3.41 -8.67
CA GLY A 38 -2.52 -4.06 -7.39
C GLY A 38 -1.61 -3.56 -6.26
N THR A 39 -0.36 -3.17 -6.58
CA THR A 39 0.53 -2.52 -5.62
C THR A 39 -0.04 -1.18 -5.19
N ALA A 40 -0.55 -0.39 -6.13
CA ALA A 40 -1.24 0.87 -5.88
C ALA A 40 -2.43 0.69 -4.92
N ALA A 41 -3.32 -0.26 -5.24
CA ALA A 41 -4.48 -0.57 -4.42
C ALA A 41 -4.09 -0.91 -2.97
N THR A 42 -3.05 -1.73 -2.79
CA THR A 42 -2.55 -2.07 -1.45
C THR A 42 -1.88 -0.90 -0.75
N THR A 43 -1.21 0.00 -1.47
CA THR A 43 -0.55 1.18 -0.89
C THR A 43 -1.57 2.16 -0.36
N VAL A 44 -2.57 2.50 -1.17
CA VAL A 44 -3.67 3.40 -0.80
C VAL A 44 -4.41 2.85 0.41
N LEU A 45 -4.84 1.59 0.36
CA LEU A 45 -5.54 0.96 1.49
C LEU A 45 -4.66 0.88 2.74
N GLY A 46 -3.37 0.58 2.56
CA GLY A 46 -2.40 0.54 3.65
C GLY A 46 -2.28 1.89 4.34
N ARG A 47 -2.17 2.97 3.56
CA ARG A 47 -2.07 4.33 4.09
C ARG A 47 -3.33 4.77 4.83
N MET A 48 -4.50 4.46 4.28
CA MET A 48 -5.80 4.70 4.94
C MET A 48 -5.94 3.92 6.25
N LYS A 49 -5.26 2.77 6.39
CA LYS A 49 -5.25 1.94 7.61
C LYS A 49 -4.08 2.23 8.56
N GLY A 50 -3.34 3.32 8.35
CA GLY A 50 -2.30 3.78 9.27
C GLY A 50 -0.90 3.21 9.02
N ALA A 51 -0.63 2.56 7.88
CA ALA A 51 0.74 2.24 7.49
C ALA A 51 1.53 3.53 7.22
N SER A 52 2.77 3.58 7.72
CA SER A 52 3.63 4.79 7.66
C SER A 52 4.86 4.59 6.78
N ILE A 53 5.29 3.34 6.56
CA ILE A 53 6.47 3.01 5.77
C ILE A 53 6.07 2.02 4.67
N PHE A 54 6.47 2.28 3.43
CA PHE A 54 6.12 1.44 2.28
C PHE A 54 7.39 0.91 1.61
N ARG A 55 7.54 -0.42 1.59
CA ARG A 55 8.63 -1.09 0.88
C ARG A 55 8.15 -1.49 -0.51
N VAL A 56 8.65 -0.81 -1.54
CA VAL A 56 8.23 -0.98 -2.93
C VAL A 56 9.38 -1.18 -3.91
N HIS A 57 9.07 -1.73 -5.09
CA HIS A 57 10.04 -1.90 -6.17
C HIS A 57 10.08 -0.66 -7.09
N ASP A 58 8.93 -0.06 -7.43
CA ASP A 58 8.86 1.21 -8.16
C ASP A 58 8.51 2.35 -7.19
N VAL A 59 9.54 3.10 -6.80
CA VAL A 59 9.40 4.22 -5.86
C VAL A 59 8.66 5.40 -6.49
N LYS A 60 8.89 5.69 -7.77
CA LYS A 60 8.35 6.89 -8.43
C LYS A 60 6.83 6.80 -8.56
N THR A 61 6.35 5.65 -9.02
CA THR A 61 4.91 5.39 -9.18
C THR A 61 4.22 5.38 -7.81
N ASN A 62 4.77 4.65 -6.85
CA ASN A 62 4.18 4.54 -5.53
C ASN A 62 4.17 5.84 -4.72
N TYR A 63 5.21 6.67 -4.86
CA TYR A 63 5.25 7.99 -4.25
C TYR A 63 4.11 8.89 -4.76
N ARG A 64 3.76 8.81 -6.05
CA ARG A 64 2.64 9.58 -6.62
C ARG A 64 1.30 9.11 -6.07
N GLU A 65 1.12 7.79 -5.90
CA GLU A 65 -0.06 7.21 -5.26
C GLU A 65 -0.20 7.69 -3.82
N LEU A 66 0.89 7.65 -3.05
CA LEU A 66 0.94 8.17 -1.69
C LEU A 66 0.59 9.66 -1.65
N LYS A 67 1.24 10.47 -2.49
CA LYS A 67 0.95 11.90 -2.56
C LYS A 67 -0.53 12.19 -2.86
N MET A 68 -1.15 11.42 -3.73
CA MET A 68 -2.56 11.58 -4.05
C MET A 68 -3.47 11.20 -2.88
N ILE A 69 -3.21 10.07 -2.21
CA ILE A 69 -4.03 9.69 -1.05
C ILE A 69 -3.83 10.63 0.14
N GLU A 70 -2.63 11.16 0.37
CA GLU A 70 -2.41 12.22 1.38
C GLU A 70 -3.28 13.45 1.09
N ALA A 71 -3.27 13.94 -0.17
CA ALA A 71 -4.07 15.10 -0.55
C ALA A 71 -5.59 14.86 -0.37
N ILE A 72 -6.06 13.62 -0.53
CA ILE A 72 -7.46 13.25 -0.24
C ILE A 72 -7.72 13.27 1.26
N LEU A 73 -6.85 12.64 2.06
CA LEU A 73 -6.99 12.55 3.52
C LEU A 73 -6.88 13.90 4.23
N GLU A 74 -6.15 14.85 3.66
CA GLU A 74 -6.01 16.23 4.18
C GLU A 74 -7.20 17.13 3.78
N ALA A 75 -7.99 16.75 2.77
CA ALA A 75 -9.11 17.55 2.28
C ALA A 75 -10.44 17.23 3.00
N GLU A 76 -10.46 16.21 3.87
CA GLU A 76 -11.57 15.86 4.77
C GLU A 76 -11.49 16.65 6.09
#